data_AF-A0A1X7R702-F1
#
_entry.id   AF-A0A1X7R702-F1
#
_cell.length_a   1.000
_cell.length_b   1.000
_cell.length_c   1.000
_cell.angle_alpha   90.00
_cell.angle_beta   90.00
_cell.angle_gamma   90.00
#
_symmetry.space_group_name_H-M   'P 1'
#
loop_
_entity.id
_entity.type
_entity.pdbx_description
1 polymer ?
#
loop_
_entity_poly.entity_id
_entity_poly.type
_entity_poly.pdbx_seq_one_letter_code
_entity_poly.pdbx_strand_id
1 'polypeptide(L)'
;MTSSYPVISLKPSYNSVIRGCPGIPDTLPRIECQLQIKSNNGDKINIEKIEIVLKTVEVLHSTNSISLPSPSSVASPFDNAFRENSNDNDHHLLSTSNKNNHDFSSNSSLLSRNKKKKNKFEVVTVHYRKIINLKTNTKKSMIGLDLPLTIALPDNIKETNYNEKFGNCITAFECIVQYNSKHVKHFSHLINVERFTFLPSIRLFPEIKRKIVSPDKKYIVKYKIDNPCVTTDDLLSLAIDFKPDPIVNGSQVQNKGRLFNKKVKLKHITFQLKEVLQINDSTNANTANTLNHHHHHLVNHPHLPHNIESKENIIHTFTKDVNEVIATNTIHVKYDMRIFTKDKYFRNFERTSQEPEFLYKLPKNINESNNQGEVKTLLLQSKNKNIPFQYHGSITTHGPFFSVLHYLTMKFKISNGKDFEISQNITVSKWPKSYVKYIEQLIAQERQTAQYARNFYDNYGGIVAKKIEHTTTGKDNSERVYSHSDPQLTNSNIILEYPILPPSIYYHDEETLKKFNILNARSDKKIRRIPIIE
;
A
#
# COMPACT_ATOMS: atom_id res chain seq x y z
N MET A 1 15.94 -14.11 -40.61
CA MET A 1 14.83 -14.71 -39.84
C MET A 1 14.93 -14.19 -38.42
N THR A 2 13.85 -13.69 -37.82
CA THR A 2 13.85 -13.25 -36.42
C THR A 2 14.00 -14.48 -35.51
N SER A 3 14.98 -14.48 -34.61
CA SER A 3 15.17 -15.56 -33.63
C SER A 3 13.93 -15.70 -32.73
N SER A 4 13.54 -16.95 -32.43
CA SER A 4 12.42 -17.23 -31.53
C SER A 4 12.80 -16.91 -30.08
N TYR A 5 11.91 -16.23 -29.37
CA TYR A 5 12.09 -15.86 -27.96
C TYR A 5 10.80 -16.05 -27.16
N PRO A 6 10.90 -16.30 -25.85
CA PRO A 6 9.74 -16.45 -25.00
C PRO A 6 9.05 -15.10 -24.77
N VAL A 7 7.73 -15.11 -24.93
CA VAL A 7 6.78 -14.12 -24.44
C VAL A 7 6.21 -14.66 -23.14
N ILE A 8 6.35 -13.88 -22.08
CA ILE A 8 5.90 -14.24 -20.73
C ILE A 8 4.65 -13.42 -20.42
N SER A 9 3.58 -14.07 -19.99
CA SER A 9 2.35 -13.44 -19.52
C SER A 9 1.87 -14.11 -18.23
N LEU A 10 1.11 -13.35 -17.44
CA LEU A 10 0.48 -13.81 -16.21
C LEU A 10 -1.03 -13.75 -16.41
N LYS A 11 -1.71 -14.91 -16.39
CA LYS A 11 -3.17 -14.98 -16.45
C LYS A 11 -3.69 -15.25 -15.04
N PRO A 12 -4.53 -14.37 -14.45
CA PRO A 12 -5.15 -14.68 -13.17
C PRO A 12 -6.09 -15.87 -13.33
N SER A 13 -6.20 -16.71 -12.29
CA SER A 13 -7.13 -17.86 -12.34
C SER A 13 -8.61 -17.43 -12.30
N TYR A 14 -8.87 -16.22 -11.78
CA TYR A 14 -10.19 -15.62 -11.62
C TYR A 14 -10.13 -14.11 -11.89
N ASN A 15 -11.12 -13.33 -11.44
CA ASN A 15 -11.14 -11.86 -11.56
C ASN A 15 -9.99 -11.17 -10.78
N SER A 16 -9.36 -11.85 -9.82
CA SER A 16 -8.24 -11.34 -9.02
C SER A 16 -7.09 -12.35 -8.98
N VAL A 17 -5.86 -11.82 -8.97
CA VAL A 17 -4.63 -12.60 -8.77
C VAL A 17 -4.50 -13.07 -7.31
N ILE A 18 -5.01 -12.30 -6.35
CA ILE A 18 -5.01 -12.64 -4.92
C ILE A 18 -6.34 -13.27 -4.53
N ARG A 19 -6.26 -14.41 -3.82
CA ARG A 19 -7.35 -15.06 -3.08
C ARG A 19 -7.11 -14.96 -1.58
N GLY A 20 -8.17 -15.14 -0.80
CA GLY A 20 -8.17 -14.89 0.64
C GLY A 20 -8.17 -13.40 0.99
N CYS A 21 -8.14 -13.10 2.28
CA CYS A 21 -8.14 -11.73 2.80
C CYS A 21 -6.86 -11.52 3.60
N PRO A 22 -5.77 -10.97 3.00
CA PRO A 22 -4.53 -10.71 3.70
C PRO A 22 -4.74 -10.00 5.04
N GLY A 23 -4.16 -10.57 6.11
CA GLY A 23 -4.30 -10.09 7.48
C GLY A 23 -5.53 -10.59 8.24
N ILE A 24 -6.36 -11.45 7.64
CA ILE A 24 -7.44 -12.17 8.34
C ILE A 24 -7.09 -13.66 8.40
N PRO A 25 -7.01 -14.26 9.60
CA PRO A 25 -6.72 -15.68 9.74
C PRO A 25 -7.80 -16.53 9.07
N ASP A 26 -7.43 -17.77 8.73
CA ASP A 26 -8.30 -18.80 8.12
C ASP A 26 -8.86 -18.50 6.73
N THR A 27 -8.45 -17.39 6.10
CA THR A 27 -8.81 -17.08 4.70
C THR A 27 -7.78 -17.59 3.68
N LEU A 28 -6.68 -18.19 4.16
CA LEU A 28 -5.54 -18.65 3.36
C LEU A 28 -5.13 -17.68 2.23
N PRO A 29 -4.65 -16.46 2.58
CA PRO A 29 -4.20 -15.49 1.58
C PRO A 29 -3.11 -16.04 0.67
N ARG A 30 -3.32 -15.97 -0.64
CA ARG A 30 -2.42 -16.55 -1.66
C ARG A 30 -2.62 -15.92 -3.02
N ILE A 31 -1.60 -15.99 -3.86
CA ILE A 31 -1.69 -15.69 -5.29
C ILE A 31 -2.08 -16.98 -6.02
N GLU A 32 -3.10 -16.91 -6.87
CA GLU A 32 -3.49 -17.98 -7.79
C GLU A 32 -3.46 -17.45 -9.23
N CYS A 33 -2.54 -17.98 -10.03
CA CYS A 33 -2.39 -17.58 -11.42
C CYS A 33 -1.77 -18.68 -12.28
N GLN A 34 -1.83 -18.49 -13.59
CA GLN A 34 -1.11 -19.29 -14.57
C GLN A 34 -0.03 -18.43 -15.22
N LEU A 35 1.23 -18.83 -15.04
CA LEU A 35 2.37 -18.24 -15.74
C LEU A 35 2.48 -18.91 -17.10
N GLN A 36 2.32 -18.12 -18.16
CA GLN A 36 2.39 -18.59 -19.54
C GLN A 36 3.70 -18.13 -20.15
N ILE A 37 4.45 -19.07 -20.74
CA ILE A 37 5.69 -18.80 -21.46
C ILE A 37 5.54 -19.41 -22.84
N LYS A 38 5.33 -18.57 -23.86
CA LYS A 38 5.06 -19.01 -25.23
C LYS A 38 6.09 -18.46 -26.20
N SER A 39 6.34 -19.17 -27.30
CA SER A 39 7.10 -18.65 -28.42
C SER A 39 6.44 -17.39 -28.99
N ASN A 40 7.24 -16.38 -29.34
CA ASN A 40 6.74 -15.15 -29.94
C ASN A 40 6.13 -15.38 -31.33
N ASN A 41 6.65 -16.36 -32.07
CA ASN A 41 6.34 -16.62 -33.47
C ASN A 41 5.87 -18.05 -33.76
N GLY A 42 5.73 -18.89 -32.74
CA GLY A 42 5.34 -20.30 -32.88
C GLY A 42 6.49 -21.25 -33.18
N ASP A 43 7.70 -20.73 -33.40
CA ASP A 43 8.89 -21.57 -33.56
C ASP A 43 9.32 -22.17 -32.22
N LYS A 44 10.20 -23.17 -32.30
CA LYS A 44 10.77 -23.91 -31.18
C LYS A 44 11.55 -22.98 -30.23
N ILE A 45 11.31 -23.13 -28.93
CA ILE A 45 12.07 -22.48 -27.86
C ILE A 45 12.69 -23.54 -26.94
N ASN A 46 13.97 -23.40 -26.62
CA ASN A 46 14.63 -24.24 -25.62
C ASN A 46 14.73 -23.46 -24.30
N ILE A 47 13.87 -23.79 -23.33
CA ILE A 47 13.92 -23.19 -21.99
C ILE A 47 14.77 -24.08 -21.08
N GLU A 48 15.77 -23.49 -20.44
CA GLU A 48 16.68 -24.22 -19.56
C GLU A 48 16.32 -24.02 -18.08
N LYS A 49 15.99 -22.77 -17.73
CA LYS A 49 15.73 -22.37 -16.35
C LYS A 49 14.63 -21.32 -16.30
N ILE A 50 13.71 -21.48 -15.36
CA ILE A 50 12.70 -20.49 -15.00
C ILE A 50 12.90 -20.17 -13.52
N GLU A 51 13.06 -18.89 -13.21
CA GLU A 51 13.12 -18.40 -11.84
C GLU A 51 11.94 -17.48 -11.58
N ILE A 52 11.18 -17.79 -10.53
CA ILE A 52 9.98 -17.05 -10.13
C ILE A 52 10.26 -16.46 -8.76
N VAL A 53 10.01 -15.17 -8.61
CA VAL A 53 10.24 -14.42 -7.37
C VAL A 53 9.01 -13.60 -7.04
N LEU A 54 8.50 -13.73 -5.81
CA LEU A 54 7.59 -12.76 -5.22
C LEU A 54 8.36 -11.97 -4.18
N LYS A 55 8.38 -10.65 -4.32
CA LYS A 55 9.05 -9.76 -3.37
C LYS A 55 8.24 -8.52 -3.08
N THR A 56 8.31 -8.04 -1.85
CA THR A 56 7.82 -6.73 -1.45
C THR A 56 8.99 -5.77 -1.35
N VAL A 57 8.81 -4.57 -1.89
CA VAL A 57 9.76 -3.47 -1.80
C VAL A 57 9.11 -2.36 -0.98
N GLU A 58 9.73 -2.05 0.16
CA GLU A 58 9.39 -0.91 1.00
C GLU A 58 10.45 0.17 0.81
N VAL A 59 10.03 1.35 0.36
CA VAL A 59 10.92 2.49 0.12
C VAL A 59 10.52 3.64 1.03
N LEU A 60 11.48 4.25 1.71
CA LEU A 60 11.34 5.50 2.43
C LEU A 60 11.80 6.68 1.56
N HIS A 61 11.06 7.78 1.59
CA HIS A 61 11.48 8.99 0.88
C HIS A 61 12.62 9.68 1.63
N SER A 62 13.75 9.92 0.94
CA SER A 62 14.87 10.68 1.48
C SER A 62 14.47 12.16 1.67
N THR A 63 14.86 12.74 2.81
CA THR A 63 14.51 14.10 3.24
C THR A 63 15.02 15.22 2.32
N ASN A 64 15.93 14.92 1.38
CA ASN A 64 16.56 15.93 0.53
C ASN A 64 15.81 16.25 -0.78
N SER A 65 14.54 15.84 -0.95
CA SER A 65 13.83 16.01 -2.23
C SER A 65 12.39 16.53 -2.14
N ILE A 66 12.07 17.34 -1.13
CA ILE A 66 10.82 18.11 -1.12
C ILE A 66 11.15 19.61 -1.19
N SER A 67 11.48 20.09 -2.39
CA SER A 67 11.21 21.49 -2.73
C SER A 67 9.71 21.61 -3.02
N LEU A 68 8.95 22.06 -2.03
CA LEU A 68 7.59 22.55 -2.26
C LEU A 68 7.69 23.85 -3.08
N PRO A 69 6.98 23.99 -4.20
CA PRO A 69 6.68 25.31 -4.74
C PRO A 69 5.76 26.02 -3.73
N SER A 70 6.17 27.20 -3.28
CA SER A 70 5.35 28.10 -2.47
C SER A 70 4.05 28.47 -3.22
N PRO A 71 2.90 28.62 -2.54
CA PRO A 71 1.68 29.09 -3.15
C PRO A 71 1.74 30.62 -3.24
N SER A 72 2.19 31.16 -4.37
CA SER A 72 2.02 32.57 -4.70
C SER A 72 1.93 32.77 -6.21
N SER A 73 0.90 33.51 -6.63
CA SER A 73 0.52 33.93 -7.98
C SER A 73 -0.22 32.91 -8.85
N VAL A 74 -1.53 33.14 -8.91
CA VAL A 74 -2.41 32.76 -10.01
C VAL A 74 -1.90 33.46 -11.27
N ALA A 75 -1.41 32.69 -12.24
CA ALA A 75 -1.36 33.08 -13.64
C ALA A 75 -1.51 31.81 -14.49
N SER A 76 -2.60 31.76 -15.25
CA SER A 76 -2.94 30.72 -16.21
C SER A 76 -1.86 30.62 -17.30
N PRO A 77 -1.33 29.43 -17.62
CA PRO A 77 -0.55 29.24 -18.82
C PRO A 77 -1.52 28.83 -19.93
N PHE A 78 -2.09 29.79 -20.66
CA PHE A 78 -2.58 29.68 -22.05
C PHE A 78 -3.37 30.94 -22.42
N ASP A 79 -2.70 32.09 -22.41
CA ASP A 79 -3.13 33.28 -23.16
C ASP A 79 -1.87 33.83 -23.85
N ASN A 80 -1.60 33.32 -25.05
CA ASN A 80 -0.83 33.95 -26.12
C ASN A 80 -0.56 32.92 -27.23
N ALA A 81 -1.60 32.63 -28.00
CA ALA A 81 -1.45 31.98 -29.29
C ALA A 81 -2.61 32.37 -30.21
N PHE A 82 -2.75 33.67 -30.51
CA PHE A 82 -3.43 34.17 -31.71
C PHE A 82 -2.98 35.60 -31.96
N ARG A 83 -1.99 35.78 -32.83
CA ARG A 83 -1.80 36.99 -33.64
C ARG A 83 -1.06 36.62 -34.91
N GLU A 84 -1.78 36.67 -36.01
CA GLU A 84 -1.29 36.56 -37.38
C GLU A 84 -0.50 37.81 -37.81
N ASN A 85 0.38 37.60 -38.79
CA ASN A 85 0.91 38.54 -39.80
C ASN A 85 1.83 39.68 -39.27
N SER A 86 2.97 40.04 -39.87
CA SER A 86 3.47 39.92 -41.25
C SER A 86 4.94 40.42 -41.32
N ASN A 87 5.62 40.09 -42.42
CA ASN A 87 6.77 40.76 -43.06
C ASN A 87 8.22 40.37 -42.69
N ASP A 88 8.81 39.65 -43.65
CA ASP A 88 9.94 40.03 -44.50
C ASP A 88 11.37 40.27 -43.97
N ASN A 89 12.26 39.55 -44.66
CA ASN A 89 13.62 39.89 -45.12
C ASN A 89 14.84 39.61 -44.23
N ASP A 90 15.52 38.54 -44.65
CA ASP A 90 16.89 38.51 -45.17
C ASP A 90 18.14 38.43 -44.27
N HIS A 91 18.97 37.50 -44.73
CA HIS A 91 20.43 37.41 -44.72
C HIS A 91 21.22 36.74 -43.55
N HIS A 92 21.74 35.57 -43.93
CA HIS A 92 23.13 35.09 -43.89
C HIS A 92 23.81 34.63 -42.58
N LEU A 93 24.21 33.34 -42.67
CA LEU A 93 25.53 32.73 -42.41
C LEU A 93 25.86 32.05 -41.07
N LEU A 94 26.38 30.83 -41.28
CA LEU A 94 27.42 30.08 -40.57
C LEU A 94 27.02 29.11 -39.45
N SER A 95 26.97 27.83 -39.88
CA SER A 95 27.71 26.69 -39.32
C SER A 95 27.65 26.45 -37.81
N THR A 96 27.12 25.30 -37.41
CA THR A 96 27.96 24.19 -36.93
C THR A 96 27.15 22.89 -36.81
N SER A 97 27.82 21.83 -37.24
CA SER A 97 27.48 20.42 -37.17
C SER A 97 27.19 19.91 -35.76
N ASN A 98 26.12 19.13 -35.58
CA ASN A 98 26.22 17.74 -35.11
C ASN A 98 24.86 17.04 -35.14
N LYS A 99 24.73 16.11 -36.10
CA LYS A 99 23.83 14.96 -35.96
C LYS A 99 24.38 14.08 -34.85
N ASN A 100 23.54 13.64 -33.92
CA ASN A 100 23.69 12.31 -33.32
C ASN A 100 22.34 11.80 -32.82
N ASN A 101 21.83 10.80 -33.54
CA ASN A 101 20.98 9.75 -33.01
C ASN A 101 21.68 9.15 -31.79
N HIS A 102 20.93 8.84 -30.73
CA HIS A 102 21.37 7.81 -29.80
C HIS A 102 20.23 6.88 -29.41
N ASP A 103 20.38 5.67 -29.95
CA ASP A 103 19.67 4.46 -29.62
C ASP A 103 19.74 4.12 -28.13
N PHE A 104 18.62 3.59 -27.63
CA PHE A 104 18.54 2.81 -26.41
C PHE A 104 19.28 1.49 -26.61
N SER A 105 20.49 1.37 -26.05
CA SER A 105 21.08 0.06 -25.78
C SER A 105 21.90 0.04 -24.50
N SER A 106 21.69 -1.04 -23.75
CA SER A 106 22.65 -1.74 -22.89
C SER A 106 23.34 -0.99 -21.73
N ASN A 107 22.94 -1.39 -20.51
CA ASN A 107 23.92 -1.82 -19.52
C ASN A 107 23.40 -3.04 -18.75
N SER A 108 23.75 -4.21 -19.28
CA SER A 108 23.80 -5.48 -18.56
C SER A 108 25.25 -5.95 -18.54
N SER A 109 25.86 -6.02 -17.37
CA SER A 109 27.06 -6.83 -17.14
C SER A 109 26.90 -7.61 -15.82
N LEU A 110 26.67 -8.91 -16.01
CA LEU A 110 27.31 -10.04 -15.34
C LEU A 110 27.73 -9.88 -13.87
N LEU A 111 27.14 -10.77 -13.05
CA LEU A 111 27.84 -11.66 -12.11
C LEU A 111 29.27 -11.24 -11.72
N SER A 112 29.36 -10.19 -10.90
CA SER A 112 30.46 -10.01 -9.96
C SER A 112 29.81 -9.76 -8.60
N ARG A 113 30.40 -10.33 -7.54
CA ARG A 113 30.10 -9.98 -6.15
C ARG A 113 30.57 -8.55 -5.86
N ASN A 114 30.01 -7.57 -6.56
CA ASN A 114 30.07 -6.19 -6.14
C ASN A 114 28.96 -6.00 -5.12
N LYS A 115 29.36 -5.80 -3.86
CA LYS A 115 28.48 -5.32 -2.79
C LYS A 115 27.90 -3.97 -3.25
N LYS A 116 26.81 -3.98 -4.02
CA LYS A 116 25.99 -2.79 -4.26
C LYS A 116 25.69 -2.22 -2.88
N LYS A 117 26.11 -0.97 -2.62
CA LYS A 117 25.76 -0.26 -1.39
C LYS A 117 24.25 -0.41 -1.22
N LYS A 118 23.82 -1.16 -0.21
CA LYS A 118 22.40 -1.32 0.10
C LYS A 118 21.85 0.10 0.29
N ASN A 119 20.83 0.46 -0.50
CA ASN A 119 20.14 1.71 -0.31
C ASN A 119 19.50 1.67 1.07
N LYS A 120 19.93 2.54 2.00
CA LYS A 120 19.45 2.54 3.39
C LYS A 120 17.95 2.82 3.49
N PHE A 121 17.37 3.43 2.45
CA PHE A 121 15.96 3.80 2.38
C PHE A 121 15.11 2.78 1.65
N GLU A 122 15.62 1.60 1.34
CA GLU A 122 14.88 0.57 0.61
C GLU A 122 15.16 -0.81 1.19
N VAL A 123 14.09 -1.51 1.55
CA VAL A 123 14.14 -2.91 1.97
C VAL A 123 13.36 -3.76 0.98
N VAL A 124 14.02 -4.78 0.47
CA VAL A 124 13.42 -5.79 -0.41
C VAL A 124 13.28 -7.08 0.38
N THR A 125 12.05 -7.50 0.60
CA THR A 125 11.71 -8.75 1.28
C THR A 125 11.27 -9.77 0.23
N VAL A 126 12.02 -10.84 0.05
CA VAL A 126 11.65 -11.94 -0.85
C VAL A 126 10.80 -12.94 -0.09
N HIS A 127 9.54 -13.08 -0.49
CA HIS A 127 8.57 -13.96 0.15
C HIS A 127 8.54 -15.35 -0.48
N TYR A 128 8.80 -15.41 -1.78
CA TYR A 128 8.82 -16.66 -2.52
C TYR A 128 9.90 -16.61 -3.57
N ARG A 129 10.65 -17.70 -3.70
CA ARG A 129 11.62 -17.90 -4.77
C ARG A 129 11.61 -19.36 -5.16
N LYS A 130 11.35 -19.62 -6.45
CA LYS A 130 11.39 -20.96 -7.01
C LYS A 130 12.19 -20.98 -8.28
N ILE A 131 13.06 -21.97 -8.39
CA ILE A 131 13.88 -22.23 -9.57
C ILE A 131 13.43 -23.56 -10.16
N ILE A 132 13.01 -23.54 -11.41
CA ILE A 132 12.60 -24.72 -12.17
C ILE A 132 13.66 -24.91 -13.25
N ASN A 133 14.42 -25.99 -13.15
CA ASN A 133 15.37 -26.39 -14.17
C ASN A 133 14.68 -27.38 -15.11
N LEU A 134 14.48 -26.97 -16.36
CA LEU A 134 13.96 -27.84 -17.40
C LEU A 134 15.16 -28.55 -18.02
N LYS A 135 15.49 -29.73 -17.49
CA LYS A 135 16.44 -30.63 -18.14
C LYS A 135 15.74 -31.18 -19.38
N THR A 136 15.85 -30.49 -20.51
CA THR A 136 15.34 -30.95 -21.80
C THR A 136 16.17 -32.13 -22.30
N ASN A 137 15.96 -33.31 -21.68
CA ASN A 137 16.39 -34.60 -22.24
C ASN A 137 15.33 -35.16 -23.22
N THR A 138 14.30 -34.37 -23.50
CA THR A 138 13.19 -34.74 -24.36
C THR A 138 13.54 -34.42 -25.82
N LYS A 139 13.54 -35.45 -26.68
CA LYS A 139 13.72 -35.34 -28.14
C LYS A 139 12.73 -34.38 -28.82
N LYS A 140 11.64 -33.99 -28.14
CA LYS A 140 10.60 -33.10 -28.66
C LYS A 140 10.87 -31.64 -28.28
N SER A 141 10.99 -30.79 -29.28
CA SER A 141 11.09 -29.33 -29.13
C SER A 141 9.77 -28.72 -28.66
N MET A 142 9.83 -27.75 -27.75
CA MET A 142 8.66 -27.08 -27.14
C MET A 142 8.37 -25.74 -27.82
N ILE A 143 7.11 -25.31 -27.85
CA ILE A 143 6.70 -23.96 -28.26
C ILE A 143 6.11 -23.14 -27.10
N GLY A 144 5.74 -23.79 -26.00
CA GLY A 144 5.30 -23.08 -24.81
C GLY A 144 5.07 -23.96 -23.59
N LEU A 145 4.89 -23.29 -22.46
CA LEU A 145 4.69 -23.86 -21.13
C LEU A 145 3.65 -23.02 -20.40
N ASP A 146 2.65 -23.66 -19.80
CA ASP A 146 1.77 -23.02 -18.82
C ASP A 146 2.01 -23.65 -17.46
N LEU A 147 2.37 -22.83 -16.48
CA LEU A 147 2.67 -23.25 -15.12
C LEU A 147 1.59 -22.70 -14.18
N PRO A 148 0.70 -23.55 -13.64
CA PRO A 148 -0.20 -23.16 -12.56
C PRO A 148 0.63 -22.84 -11.30
N LEU A 149 0.39 -21.68 -10.71
CA LEU A 149 1.10 -21.18 -9.54
C LEU A 149 0.12 -20.86 -8.43
N THR A 150 0.47 -21.38 -7.24
CA THR A 150 -0.15 -20.99 -5.98
C THR A 150 0.96 -20.58 -5.02
N ILE A 151 0.96 -19.31 -4.61
CA ILE A 151 2.01 -18.74 -3.77
C ILE A 151 1.34 -18.16 -2.52
N ALA A 152 1.68 -18.65 -1.33
CA ALA A 152 1.15 -18.07 -0.10
C ALA A 152 1.59 -16.62 0.05
N LEU A 153 0.70 -15.80 0.59
CA LEU A 153 1.06 -14.48 1.08
C LEU A 153 1.30 -14.57 2.58
N PRO A 154 2.46 -14.11 3.09
CA PRO A 154 2.73 -14.17 4.52
C PRO A 154 1.84 -13.21 5.31
N ASP A 155 1.55 -13.53 6.57
CA ASP A 155 0.68 -12.73 7.43
C ASP A 155 1.20 -11.30 7.66
N ASN A 156 2.52 -11.10 7.56
CA ASN A 156 3.18 -9.80 7.71
C ASN A 156 3.36 -9.05 6.37
N ILE A 157 2.78 -9.53 5.25
CA ILE A 157 2.89 -8.83 3.96
C ILE A 157 2.27 -7.43 4.05
N LYS A 158 3.06 -6.39 3.84
CA LYS A 158 2.54 -5.03 3.89
C LYS A 158 1.63 -4.75 2.70
N GLU A 159 0.58 -3.97 2.92
CA GLU A 159 -0.33 -3.57 1.85
C GLU A 159 0.32 -2.59 0.88
N THR A 160 -0.15 -2.62 -0.37
CA THR A 160 0.25 -1.64 -1.38
C THR A 160 -0.24 -0.27 -0.97
N ASN A 161 0.69 0.67 -0.81
CA ASN A 161 0.38 2.03 -0.39
C ASN A 161 1.45 2.98 -0.92
N TYR A 162 1.02 4.18 -1.32
CA TYR A 162 1.89 5.33 -1.61
C TYR A 162 1.54 6.47 -0.65
N ASN A 163 2.45 6.77 0.26
CA ASN A 163 2.40 7.94 1.11
C ASN A 163 3.39 8.99 0.59
N GLU A 164 2.90 10.17 0.24
CA GLU A 164 3.71 11.25 -0.33
C GLU A 164 4.87 11.69 0.59
N LYS A 165 4.67 11.67 1.92
CA LYS A 165 5.61 12.23 2.91
C LYS A 165 6.65 11.24 3.40
N PHE A 166 6.31 9.96 3.46
CA PHE A 166 7.11 8.95 4.12
C PHE A 166 7.67 7.90 3.19
N GLY A 167 6.93 7.46 2.17
CA GLY A 167 7.37 6.38 1.30
C GLY A 167 6.26 5.51 0.76
N ASN A 168 6.65 4.39 0.16
CA ASN A 168 5.72 3.51 -0.53
C ASN A 168 6.08 2.03 -0.37
N CYS A 169 5.07 1.19 -0.60
CA CYS A 169 5.18 -0.25 -0.57
C CYS A 169 4.55 -0.86 -1.82
N ILE A 170 5.29 -1.72 -2.52
CA ILE A 170 4.81 -2.48 -3.67
C ILE A 170 5.19 -3.95 -3.52
N THR A 171 4.36 -4.82 -4.08
CA THR A 171 4.69 -6.24 -4.23
C THR A 171 4.82 -6.54 -5.73
N ALA A 172 5.93 -7.17 -6.10
CA ALA A 172 6.25 -7.51 -7.48
C ALA A 172 6.39 -9.03 -7.63
N PHE A 173 5.74 -9.55 -8.66
CA PHE A 173 5.98 -10.87 -9.20
C PHE A 173 6.96 -10.76 -10.36
N GLU A 174 8.07 -11.46 -10.27
CA GLU A 174 9.11 -11.50 -11.30
C GLU A 174 9.28 -12.91 -11.83
N CYS A 175 9.43 -13.02 -13.14
CA CYS A 175 9.79 -14.25 -13.83
C CYS A 175 11.00 -14.01 -14.72
N ILE A 176 12.04 -14.82 -14.53
CA ILE A 176 13.27 -14.79 -15.29
C ILE A 176 13.40 -16.13 -16.02
N VAL A 177 13.43 -16.08 -17.34
CA VAL A 177 13.52 -17.26 -18.20
C VAL A 177 14.86 -17.25 -18.91
N GLN A 178 15.68 -18.27 -18.66
CA GLN A 178 16.89 -18.54 -19.44
C GLN A 178 16.54 -19.50 -20.58
N TYR A 179 16.87 -19.11 -21.80
CA TYR A 179 16.53 -19.85 -23.01
C TYR A 179 17.66 -19.82 -24.05
N ASN A 180 17.67 -20.83 -24.93
CA ASN A 180 18.64 -20.99 -26.02
C ASN A 180 20.10 -20.79 -25.52
N SER A 181 20.45 -21.41 -24.39
CA SER A 181 21.77 -21.49 -23.76
C SER A 181 22.44 -20.22 -23.25
N LYS A 182 22.01 -19.03 -23.69
CA LYS A 182 22.63 -17.76 -23.25
C LYS A 182 21.67 -16.59 -23.12
N HIS A 183 20.42 -16.69 -23.56
CA HIS A 183 19.49 -15.57 -23.53
C HIS A 183 18.65 -15.56 -22.26
N VAL A 184 18.34 -14.36 -21.77
CA VAL A 184 17.52 -14.15 -20.57
C VAL A 184 16.36 -13.22 -20.92
N LYS A 185 15.14 -13.65 -20.60
CA LYS A 185 13.94 -12.81 -20.66
C LYS A 185 13.47 -12.51 -19.24
N HIS A 186 13.26 -11.24 -18.95
CA HIS A 186 12.72 -10.77 -17.68
C HIS A 186 11.28 -10.28 -17.86
N PHE A 187 10.41 -10.71 -16.96
CA PHE A 187 9.03 -10.25 -16.83
C PHE A 187 8.80 -9.80 -15.39
N SER A 188 8.15 -8.67 -15.21
CA SER A 188 7.77 -8.15 -13.89
C SER A 188 6.34 -7.64 -13.96
N HIS A 189 5.54 -8.02 -12.96
CA HIS A 189 4.16 -7.61 -12.81
C HIS A 189 3.91 -7.18 -11.37
N LEU A 190 3.27 -6.04 -11.18
CA LEU A 190 2.94 -5.54 -9.85
C LEU A 190 1.65 -6.19 -9.37
N ILE A 191 1.67 -6.63 -8.13
CA ILE A 191 0.53 -7.23 -7.46
C ILE A 191 0.11 -6.26 -6.36
N ASN A 192 -1.10 -5.72 -6.50
CA ASN A 192 -1.67 -4.86 -5.48
C ASN A 192 -2.17 -5.72 -4.31
N VAL A 193 -1.56 -5.54 -3.14
CA VAL A 193 -1.91 -6.28 -1.93
C VAL A 193 -2.82 -5.43 -1.07
N GLU A 194 -4.05 -5.91 -0.85
CA GLU A 194 -5.01 -5.26 0.04
C GLU A 194 -5.15 -6.04 1.35
N ARG A 195 -4.82 -5.38 2.47
CA ARG A 195 -5.10 -5.93 3.81
C ARG A 195 -6.49 -5.58 4.32
N PHE A 196 -7.03 -6.49 5.13
CA PHE A 196 -8.37 -6.41 5.73
C PHE A 196 -8.33 -6.25 7.25
N THR A 197 -7.18 -5.88 7.82
CA THR A 197 -6.95 -5.78 9.28
C THR A 197 -7.73 -4.65 9.95
N PHE A 198 -7.87 -3.52 9.26
CA PHE A 198 -8.49 -2.31 9.81
C PHE A 198 -9.87 -2.11 9.20
N LEU A 199 -10.88 -2.81 9.70
CA LEU A 199 -12.27 -2.56 9.31
C LEU A 199 -12.94 -1.65 10.35
N PRO A 200 -13.53 -0.52 9.94
CA PRO A 200 -14.20 0.41 10.86
C PRO A 200 -15.52 -0.18 11.35
N SER A 201 -15.41 -1.14 12.27
CA SER A 201 -16.51 -1.84 12.92
C SER A 201 -16.43 -1.61 14.42
N ILE A 202 -17.56 -1.30 15.05
CA ILE A 202 -17.66 -1.07 16.50
C ILE A 202 -17.19 -2.30 17.28
N ARG A 203 -17.34 -3.51 16.72
CA ARG A 203 -16.87 -4.76 17.34
C ARG A 203 -15.34 -4.82 17.42
N LEU A 204 -14.64 -4.32 16.40
CA LEU A 204 -13.18 -4.35 16.32
C LEU A 204 -12.54 -3.12 16.95
N PHE A 205 -13.24 -1.98 16.90
CA PHE A 205 -12.78 -0.68 17.37
C PHE A 205 -13.86 -0.03 18.24
N PRO A 206 -14.02 -0.51 19.49
CA PRO A 206 -14.99 0.05 20.42
C PRO A 206 -14.62 1.49 20.81
N GLU A 207 -15.62 2.24 21.28
CA GLU A 207 -15.44 3.62 21.75
C GLU A 207 -14.33 3.73 22.81
N ILE A 208 -13.51 4.78 22.71
CA ILE A 208 -12.44 5.05 23.68
C ILE A 208 -12.96 6.05 24.71
N LYS A 209 -12.90 5.68 26.00
CA LYS A 209 -13.16 6.58 27.13
C LYS A 209 -11.93 6.68 28.00
N ARG A 210 -11.44 7.89 28.23
CA ARG A 210 -10.23 8.14 29.03
C ARG A 210 -10.45 9.27 30.01
N LYS A 211 -9.76 9.20 31.15
CA LYS A 211 -9.64 10.25 32.15
C LYS A 211 -8.16 10.52 32.37
N ILE A 212 -7.73 11.74 32.10
CA ILE A 212 -6.33 12.16 32.24
C ILE A 212 -6.30 13.36 33.19
N VAL A 213 -5.29 13.40 34.04
CA VAL A 213 -5.00 14.51 34.94
C VAL A 213 -3.91 15.35 34.29
N SER A 214 -4.03 16.67 34.34
CA SER A 214 -3.03 17.58 33.80
C SER A 214 -1.66 17.37 34.49
N PRO A 215 -0.53 17.71 33.83
CA PRO A 215 0.80 17.51 34.42
C PRO A 215 1.01 18.22 35.77
N ASP A 216 0.32 19.34 36.00
CA ASP A 216 0.32 20.09 37.26
C ASP A 216 -0.73 19.61 38.27
N LYS A 217 -1.48 18.54 37.94
CA LYS A 217 -2.54 17.93 38.74
C LYS A 217 -3.72 18.85 39.07
N LYS A 218 -3.86 19.98 38.38
CA LYS A 218 -4.92 20.97 38.64
C LYS A 218 -6.22 20.68 37.91
N TYR A 219 -6.16 19.97 36.78
CA TYR A 219 -7.29 19.76 35.89
C TYR A 219 -7.46 18.28 35.58
N ILE A 220 -8.71 17.88 35.40
CA ILE A 220 -9.12 16.57 34.94
C ILE A 220 -9.79 16.75 33.59
N VAL A 221 -9.28 16.03 32.59
CA VAL A 221 -9.89 15.91 31.28
C VAL A 221 -10.45 14.51 31.15
N LYS A 222 -11.76 14.38 30.99
CA LYS A 222 -12.36 13.14 30.49
C LYS A 222 -12.66 13.33 29.02
N TYR A 223 -12.34 12.36 28.19
CA TYR A 223 -12.72 12.42 26.79
C TYR A 223 -13.22 11.07 26.29
N LYS A 224 -14.06 11.16 25.26
CA LYS A 224 -14.67 10.06 24.54
C LYS A 224 -14.39 10.22 23.05
N ILE A 225 -13.95 9.15 22.40
CA ILE A 225 -13.89 9.03 20.94
C ILE A 225 -14.88 7.94 20.55
N ASP A 226 -15.92 8.31 19.80
CA ASP A 226 -17.00 7.39 19.46
C ASP A 226 -16.55 6.35 18.42
N ASN A 227 -15.71 6.77 17.47
CA ASN A 227 -15.21 5.95 16.37
C ASN A 227 -13.68 6.06 16.21
N PRO A 228 -12.88 5.31 16.97
CA PRO A 228 -11.42 5.41 16.92
C PRO A 228 -10.79 4.82 15.64
N CYS A 229 -11.58 4.11 14.82
CA CYS A 229 -11.22 3.70 13.47
C CYS A 229 -12.12 4.42 12.47
N VAL A 230 -11.50 5.27 11.66
CA VAL A 230 -12.12 6.18 10.70
C VAL A 230 -11.62 5.86 9.31
N THR A 231 -12.39 6.23 8.29
CA THR A 231 -11.97 6.08 6.89
C THR A 231 -11.24 7.33 6.40
N THR A 232 -10.68 7.27 5.19
CA THR A 232 -9.92 8.36 4.58
C THR A 232 -10.75 9.63 4.25
N ASP A 233 -12.08 9.57 4.37
CA ASP A 233 -13.03 10.69 4.25
C ASP A 233 -14.20 10.56 5.25
N ASP A 234 -13.91 10.21 6.52
CA ASP A 234 -14.92 10.08 7.60
C ASP A 234 -14.87 11.26 8.60
N LEU A 235 -15.84 11.31 9.52
CA LEU A 235 -15.84 12.22 10.66
C LEU A 235 -15.38 11.48 11.92
N LEU A 236 -14.37 11.97 12.61
CA LEU A 236 -13.94 11.52 13.93
C LEU A 236 -14.71 12.28 15.01
N SER A 237 -15.60 11.60 15.73
CA SER A 237 -16.48 12.20 16.72
C SER A 237 -15.90 12.15 18.13
N LEU A 238 -15.85 13.33 18.77
CA LEU A 238 -15.17 13.58 20.04
C LEU A 238 -16.10 14.28 21.04
N ALA A 239 -16.04 13.85 22.30
CA ALA A 239 -16.61 14.57 23.42
C ALA A 239 -15.56 14.73 24.54
N ILE A 240 -15.43 15.94 25.08
CA ILE A 240 -14.45 16.30 26.11
C ILE A 240 -15.17 16.99 27.26
N ASP A 241 -14.89 16.53 28.47
CA ASP A 241 -15.27 17.15 29.72
C ASP A 241 -14.00 17.66 30.41
N PHE A 242 -13.91 18.97 30.58
CA PHE A 242 -12.79 19.63 31.26
C PHE A 242 -13.25 20.21 32.59
N LYS A 243 -12.57 19.87 33.69
CA LYS A 243 -12.91 20.41 35.03
C LYS A 243 -11.70 20.48 35.96
N PRO A 244 -11.73 21.30 37.02
CA PRO A 244 -10.69 21.28 38.05
C PRO A 244 -10.64 19.95 38.81
N ASP A 245 -9.46 19.56 39.30
CA ASP A 245 -9.28 18.40 40.16
C ASP A 245 -9.73 18.73 41.60
N PRO A 246 -10.75 18.05 42.16
CA PRO A 246 -11.21 18.31 43.52
C PRO A 246 -10.18 17.96 44.59
N ILE A 247 -9.22 17.05 44.34
CA ILE A 247 -8.28 16.57 45.37
C ILE A 247 -7.24 17.65 45.72
N VAL A 248 -6.65 18.28 44.71
CA VAL A 248 -5.69 19.38 44.91
C VAL A 248 -6.39 20.62 45.45
N ASN A 249 -7.66 20.82 45.10
CA ASN A 249 -8.43 21.98 45.52
C ASN A 249 -9.06 21.80 46.91
N GLY A 250 -9.39 20.58 47.35
CA GLY A 250 -10.01 20.32 48.66
C GLY A 250 -9.07 20.55 49.84
N SER A 251 -7.77 20.27 49.68
CA SER A 251 -6.77 20.44 50.75
C SER A 251 -6.36 21.90 51.00
N GLN A 252 -6.67 22.81 50.09
CA GLN A 252 -6.35 24.25 50.18
C GLN A 252 -7.55 25.11 50.61
N VAL A 253 -8.76 24.54 50.71
CA VAL A 253 -10.00 25.30 50.98
C VAL A 253 -10.12 25.76 52.45
N GLN A 254 -9.31 25.25 53.38
CA GLN A 254 -9.38 25.72 54.77
C GLN A 254 -8.61 27.02 55.04
N ASN A 255 -7.76 27.51 54.14
CA ASN A 255 -7.06 28.79 54.34
C ASN A 255 -7.05 29.64 53.07
N LYS A 256 -7.96 30.63 53.03
CA LYS A 256 -8.12 31.74 52.06
C LYS A 256 -8.96 31.41 50.81
N GLY A 257 -10.19 31.93 50.81
CA GLY A 257 -11.16 31.90 49.71
C GLY A 257 -10.79 32.72 48.47
N ARG A 258 -9.65 32.41 47.83
CA ARG A 258 -9.32 32.85 46.46
C ARG A 258 -8.55 31.73 45.73
N LEU A 259 -9.29 30.72 45.27
CA LEU A 259 -8.79 29.57 44.49
C LEU A 259 -8.01 29.99 43.22
N PHE A 260 -8.25 31.20 42.71
CA PHE A 260 -7.36 31.84 41.73
C PHE A 260 -7.34 33.35 41.99
N ASN A 261 -6.16 33.92 42.28
CA ASN A 261 -6.02 35.39 42.36
C ASN A 261 -6.30 36.09 41.01
N LYS A 262 -6.39 35.33 39.91
CA LYS A 262 -6.74 35.79 38.56
C LYS A 262 -7.75 34.83 37.94
N LYS A 263 -8.81 35.32 37.28
CA LYS A 263 -9.78 34.48 36.57
C LYS A 263 -9.03 33.60 35.53
N VAL A 264 -8.98 32.28 35.77
CA VAL A 264 -8.40 31.29 34.84
C VAL A 264 -9.51 30.82 33.89
N LYS A 265 -9.20 30.77 32.60
CA LYS A 265 -10.11 30.38 31.52
C LYS A 265 -9.48 29.30 30.65
N LEU A 266 -10.29 28.39 30.15
CA LEU A 266 -9.91 27.54 29.01
C LEU A 266 -10.11 28.39 27.75
N LYS A 267 -9.02 28.84 27.12
CA LYS A 267 -9.09 29.74 25.96
C LYS A 267 -9.58 28.99 24.73
N HIS A 268 -8.86 27.96 24.34
CA HIS A 268 -9.20 27.12 23.20
C HIS A 268 -8.64 25.72 23.37
N ILE A 269 -9.18 24.79 22.58
CA ILE A 269 -8.66 23.45 22.39
C ILE A 269 -8.25 23.30 20.93
N THR A 270 -6.98 22.98 20.69
CA THR A 270 -6.48 22.69 19.34
C THR A 270 -6.37 21.19 19.15
N PHE A 271 -7.05 20.69 18.12
CA PHE A 271 -7.00 19.31 17.70
C PHE A 271 -6.09 19.18 16.48
N GLN A 272 -5.14 18.27 16.53
CA GLN A 272 -4.21 18.00 15.43
C GLN A 272 -4.27 16.52 15.07
N LEU A 273 -4.59 16.23 13.81
CA LEU A 273 -4.39 14.92 13.23
C LEU A 273 -2.96 14.84 12.71
N LYS A 274 -2.17 13.95 13.29
CA LYS A 274 -0.78 13.72 12.92
C LYS A 274 -0.62 12.34 12.31
N GLU A 275 0.18 12.29 11.26
CA GLU A 275 0.78 11.08 10.73
C GLU A 275 2.19 10.93 11.30
N VAL A 276 2.55 9.72 11.73
CA VAL A 276 3.85 9.44 12.32
C VAL A 276 4.48 8.25 11.62
N LEU A 277 5.69 8.45 11.11
CA LEU A 277 6.54 7.39 10.59
C LEU A 277 7.25 6.69 11.74
N GLN A 278 7.04 5.39 11.87
CA GLN A 278 7.80 4.52 12.76
C GLN A 278 8.69 3.61 11.93
N ILE A 279 10.01 3.73 12.08
CA ILE A 279 10.97 2.85 11.41
C ILE A 279 11.25 1.66 12.32
N ASN A 280 11.12 0.46 11.75
CA ASN A 280 11.33 -0.79 12.47
C ASN A 280 12.75 -1.27 12.15
N ASP A 281 13.68 -1.03 13.05
CA ASP A 281 15.05 -1.53 12.91
C ASP A 281 15.07 -3.06 13.10
N SER A 282 15.35 -3.77 12.00
CA SER A 282 15.52 -5.23 12.00
C SER A 282 16.67 -5.71 12.90
N THR A 283 17.55 -4.82 13.37
CA THR A 283 18.63 -5.13 14.31
C THR A 283 18.16 -5.33 15.75
N ASN A 284 16.94 -4.87 16.11
CA ASN A 284 16.37 -5.02 17.45
C ASN A 284 15.25 -6.07 17.53
N ALA A 285 15.08 -6.91 16.50
CA ALA A 285 14.02 -7.91 16.39
C ALA A 285 14.06 -9.00 17.50
N ASN A 286 15.17 -9.12 18.24
CA ASN A 286 15.26 -10.05 19.37
C ASN A 286 14.54 -9.54 20.65
N THR A 287 14.11 -8.29 20.69
CA THR A 287 13.45 -7.70 21.88
C THR A 287 11.97 -7.38 21.66
N ALA A 288 11.47 -7.47 20.42
CA ALA A 288 10.08 -7.11 20.08
C ALA A 288 9.05 -8.26 20.27
N ASN A 289 9.50 -9.49 20.54
CA ASN A 289 8.61 -10.65 20.69
C ASN A 289 7.84 -10.70 22.04
N THR A 290 8.06 -9.75 22.94
CA THR A 290 7.36 -9.67 24.24
C THR A 290 6.26 -8.60 24.32
N LEU A 291 6.01 -7.82 23.26
CA LEU A 291 5.06 -6.68 23.33
C LEU A 291 3.72 -6.89 22.60
N ASN A 292 3.53 -7.98 21.87
CA ASN A 292 2.33 -8.21 21.05
C ASN A 292 1.18 -8.97 21.75
N HIS A 293 1.25 -9.23 23.07
CA HIS A 293 0.15 -9.91 23.77
C HIS A 293 -0.46 -9.21 24.99
N HIS A 294 0.06 -8.07 25.44
CA HIS A 294 -0.61 -7.24 26.46
C HIS A 294 -0.57 -5.76 26.07
N HIS A 295 -1.55 -5.31 25.30
CA HIS A 295 -1.85 -3.88 25.15
C HIS A 295 -3.25 -3.55 25.67
N HIS A 296 -3.47 -3.94 26.93
CA HIS A 296 -4.33 -3.23 27.86
C HIS A 296 -3.50 -2.99 29.12
N HIS A 297 -3.40 -1.72 29.55
CA HIS A 297 -2.63 -1.25 30.71
C HIS A 297 -1.08 -1.29 30.60
N LEU A 298 -0.46 -0.15 30.27
CA LEU A 298 0.26 0.69 31.24
C LEU A 298 0.82 1.96 30.57
N VAL A 299 0.57 3.07 31.25
CA VAL A 299 1.19 4.37 31.07
C VAL A 299 2.63 4.24 31.55
N ASN A 300 3.62 4.51 30.68
CA ASN A 300 4.84 5.24 30.99
C ASN A 300 5.74 5.28 29.74
N HIS A 301 6.21 6.49 29.42
CA HIS A 301 7.11 6.80 28.31
C HIS A 301 8.33 5.87 28.23
N PRO A 302 8.58 5.22 27.08
CA PRO A 302 9.93 4.80 26.73
C PRO A 302 10.60 5.93 25.94
N HIS A 303 11.73 6.42 26.45
CA HIS A 303 12.67 7.23 25.69
C HIS A 303 13.04 6.48 24.40
N LEU A 304 12.74 7.09 23.24
CA LEU A 304 13.16 6.59 21.93
C LEU A 304 14.69 6.56 21.84
N PRO A 305 15.30 5.50 21.30
CA PRO A 305 16.73 5.47 21.03
C PRO A 305 17.11 6.48 19.94
N HIS A 306 18.18 7.22 20.22
CA HIS A 306 18.55 8.50 19.63
C HIS A 306 19.18 8.46 18.22
N ASN A 307 18.82 7.53 17.33
CA ASN A 307 19.45 7.55 15.99
C ASN A 307 18.61 7.15 14.78
N ILE A 308 17.29 7.06 14.90
CA ILE A 308 16.39 7.13 13.74
C ILE A 308 15.16 7.98 14.12
N GLU A 309 15.10 9.20 13.58
CA GLU A 309 14.02 10.17 13.82
C GLU A 309 12.64 9.59 13.50
N SER A 310 11.74 9.52 14.48
CA SER A 310 10.31 9.43 14.20
C SER A 310 9.88 10.73 13.53
N LYS A 311 9.53 10.67 12.24
CA LYS A 311 9.09 11.83 11.46
C LYS A 311 7.58 12.02 11.65
N GLU A 312 7.18 13.22 12.04
CA GLU A 312 5.76 13.59 12.16
C GLU A 312 5.34 14.48 10.98
N ASN A 313 4.13 14.27 10.47
CA ASN A 313 3.48 15.14 9.51
C ASN A 313 2.10 15.53 10.05
N ILE A 314 1.83 16.82 10.19
CA ILE A 314 0.50 17.30 10.61
C ILE A 314 -0.40 17.30 9.37
N ILE A 315 -1.38 16.41 9.34
CA ILE A 315 -2.36 16.32 8.25
C ILE A 315 -3.37 17.46 8.37
N HIS A 316 -3.90 17.66 9.57
CA HIS A 316 -4.94 18.64 9.83
C HIS A 316 -4.77 19.27 11.20
N THR A 317 -5.07 20.56 11.32
CA THR A 317 -5.14 21.28 12.59
C THR A 317 -6.43 22.09 12.63
N PHE A 318 -7.16 21.97 13.73
CA PHE A 318 -8.36 22.74 13.99
C PHE A 318 -8.30 23.30 15.42
N THR A 319 -8.73 24.54 15.61
CA THR A 319 -8.79 25.17 16.93
C THR A 319 -10.23 25.56 17.24
N LYS A 320 -10.75 25.03 18.34
CA LYS A 320 -12.05 25.42 18.89
C LYS A 320 -11.84 26.45 19.99
N ASP A 321 -12.29 27.67 19.74
CA ASP A 321 -12.37 28.69 20.78
C ASP A 321 -13.46 28.33 21.79
N VAL A 322 -13.11 28.40 23.08
CA VAL A 322 -13.99 28.08 24.20
C VAL A 322 -14.21 29.33 25.06
N ASN A 323 -13.12 29.95 25.51
CA ASN A 323 -13.10 31.17 26.31
C ASN A 323 -13.94 31.14 27.62
N GLU A 324 -14.18 29.95 28.17
CA GLU A 324 -14.96 29.75 29.39
C GLU A 324 -14.09 29.83 30.65
N VAL A 325 -14.62 30.46 31.70
CA VAL A 325 -13.94 30.54 33.00
C VAL A 325 -13.99 29.17 33.66
N ILE A 326 -12.83 28.68 34.12
CA ILE A 326 -12.73 27.39 34.81
C ILE A 326 -13.23 27.60 36.24
N ALA A 327 -14.51 27.28 36.45
CA ALA A 327 -15.17 27.26 37.76
C ALA A 327 -15.31 25.81 38.26
N THR A 328 -16.16 25.58 39.27
CA THR A 328 -16.52 24.23 39.76
C THR A 328 -17.30 23.40 38.74
N ASN A 329 -17.94 24.04 37.77
CA ASN A 329 -18.71 23.38 36.73
C ASN A 329 -17.80 22.74 35.67
N THR A 330 -18.31 21.69 35.03
CA THR A 330 -17.61 21.00 33.94
C THR A 330 -17.85 21.73 32.62
N ILE A 331 -16.79 21.98 31.87
CA ILE A 331 -16.85 22.52 30.52
C ILE A 331 -17.01 21.34 29.56
N HIS A 332 -18.09 21.33 28.78
CA HIS A 332 -18.42 20.27 27.85
C HIS A 332 -18.16 20.70 26.41
N VAL A 333 -17.30 19.96 25.71
CA VAL A 333 -16.94 20.25 24.32
C VAL A 333 -17.19 19.02 23.47
N LYS A 334 -18.16 19.11 22.56
CA LYS A 334 -18.33 18.14 21.46
C LYS A 334 -17.71 18.68 20.18
N TYR A 335 -17.12 17.79 19.38
CA TYR A 335 -16.51 18.14 18.11
C TYR A 335 -16.45 16.95 17.15
N ASP A 336 -16.77 17.20 15.88
CA ASP A 336 -16.60 16.22 14.80
C ASP A 336 -15.48 16.71 13.88
N MET A 337 -14.35 16.01 13.90
CA MET A 337 -13.21 16.33 13.04
C MET A 337 -13.33 15.60 11.71
N ARG A 338 -13.31 16.32 10.59
CA ARG A 338 -13.26 15.67 9.28
C ARG A 338 -11.86 15.16 8.96
N ILE A 339 -11.77 13.87 8.66
CA ILE A 339 -10.55 13.17 8.27
C ILE A 339 -10.45 13.25 6.75
N PHE A 340 -9.30 13.70 6.26
CA PHE A 340 -9.04 13.82 4.84
C PHE A 340 -7.64 13.33 4.55
N THR A 341 -7.53 12.08 4.11
CA THR A 341 -6.23 11.48 3.83
C THR A 341 -6.10 10.88 2.44
N LYS A 342 -7.17 10.93 1.62
CA LYS A 342 -7.10 10.58 0.19
C LYS A 342 -6.26 11.58 -0.59
N ASP A 343 -5.60 11.11 -1.65
CA ASP A 343 -5.00 11.98 -2.64
C ASP A 343 -6.03 12.96 -3.25
N LYS A 344 -5.60 14.21 -3.47
CA LYS A 344 -6.47 15.30 -3.96
C LYS A 344 -7.02 15.00 -5.35
N TYR A 345 -6.21 14.42 -6.24
CA TYR A 345 -6.62 14.12 -7.61
C TYR A 345 -7.55 12.91 -7.64
N PHE A 346 -7.25 11.88 -6.86
CA PHE A 346 -8.13 10.71 -6.75
C PHE A 346 -9.50 11.08 -6.17
N ARG A 347 -9.52 11.96 -5.16
CA ARG A 347 -10.76 12.50 -4.60
C ARG A 347 -11.59 13.24 -5.65
N ASN A 348 -10.95 14.07 -6.47
CA ASN A 348 -11.66 14.78 -7.54
C ASN A 348 -12.25 13.79 -8.56
N PHE A 349 -11.53 12.73 -8.90
CA PHE A 349 -12.04 11.66 -9.76
C PHE A 349 -13.24 10.94 -9.18
N GLU A 350 -13.20 10.54 -7.90
CA GLU A 350 -14.35 9.91 -7.24
C GLU A 350 -15.56 10.84 -7.22
N ARG A 351 -15.34 12.15 -6.98
CA ARG A 351 -16.40 13.15 -7.00
C ARG A 351 -17.02 13.30 -8.40
N THR A 352 -16.19 13.44 -9.44
CA THR A 352 -16.66 13.55 -10.83
C THR A 352 -17.36 12.27 -11.29
N SER A 353 -16.93 11.09 -10.83
CA SER A 353 -17.60 9.81 -11.13
C SER A 353 -19.00 9.71 -10.50
N GLN A 354 -19.32 10.57 -9.52
CA GLN A 354 -20.62 10.66 -8.88
C GLN A 354 -21.47 11.84 -9.41
N GLU A 355 -20.96 12.61 -10.37
CA GLU A 355 -21.73 13.69 -10.97
C GLU A 355 -22.93 13.13 -11.76
N PRO A 356 -24.12 13.75 -11.65
CA PRO A 356 -25.32 13.31 -12.34
C PRO A 356 -25.11 13.11 -13.85
N GLU A 357 -24.30 13.94 -14.48
CA GLU A 357 -23.96 13.88 -15.91
C GLU A 357 -23.24 12.57 -16.29
N PHE A 358 -22.47 11.98 -15.37
CA PHE A 358 -21.81 10.68 -15.54
C PHE A 358 -22.72 9.51 -15.18
N LEU A 359 -23.51 9.64 -14.11
CA LEU A 359 -24.40 8.57 -13.62
C LEU A 359 -25.64 8.39 -14.50
N TYR A 360 -26.21 9.51 -14.95
CA TYR A 360 -27.39 9.56 -15.78
C TYR A 360 -26.92 10.10 -17.12
N LYS A 361 -26.82 9.24 -18.14
CA LYS A 361 -26.59 9.65 -19.52
C LYS A 361 -27.73 10.61 -19.90
N LEU A 362 -27.54 11.90 -19.68
CA LEU A 362 -28.58 12.89 -19.93
C LEU A 362 -28.98 12.80 -21.40
N PRO A 363 -30.29 12.86 -21.73
CA PRO A 363 -30.73 12.85 -23.12
C PRO A 363 -30.03 13.98 -23.88
N LYS A 364 -29.46 13.68 -25.05
CA LYS A 364 -28.75 14.64 -25.92
C LYS A 364 -29.65 15.75 -26.50
N ASN A 365 -30.88 15.89 -26.01
CA ASN A 365 -31.91 16.74 -26.57
C ASN A 365 -32.22 17.90 -25.62
N ILE A 366 -31.28 18.82 -25.44
CA ILE A 366 -31.60 20.17 -24.99
C ILE A 366 -30.78 21.13 -25.84
N ASN A 367 -31.51 21.99 -26.56
CA ASN A 367 -31.01 22.94 -27.54
C ASN A 367 -29.74 23.67 -27.10
N GLU A 368 -28.78 23.70 -28.01
CA GLU A 368 -27.53 24.46 -27.95
C GLU A 368 -27.81 25.97 -27.76
N SER A 369 -28.02 26.39 -26.52
CA SER A 369 -27.95 27.79 -26.13
C SER A 369 -27.71 27.89 -24.64
N ASN A 370 -26.41 27.93 -24.29
CA ASN A 370 -25.79 28.62 -23.15
C ASN A 370 -24.63 27.78 -22.60
N ASN A 371 -23.41 28.13 -23.03
CA ASN A 371 -22.14 27.96 -22.31
C ASN A 371 -22.08 26.81 -21.31
N GLN A 372 -22.30 25.57 -21.75
CA GLN A 372 -21.88 24.41 -20.97
C GLN A 372 -20.37 24.28 -21.19
N GLY A 373 -19.62 24.71 -20.17
CA GLY A 373 -18.16 24.62 -20.15
C GLY A 373 -17.72 23.23 -20.58
N GLU A 374 -16.86 23.18 -21.60
CA GLU A 374 -16.30 21.95 -22.15
C GLU A 374 -15.78 21.06 -21.00
N VAL A 375 -16.40 19.89 -20.80
CA VAL A 375 -16.00 18.96 -19.73
C VAL A 375 -14.64 18.38 -20.11
N LYS A 376 -13.58 19.05 -19.67
CA LYS A 376 -12.20 18.64 -19.95
C LYS A 376 -11.92 17.32 -19.25
N THR A 377 -11.87 16.25 -20.03
CA THR A 377 -11.48 14.92 -19.52
C THR A 377 -9.98 14.94 -19.22
N LEU A 378 -9.62 14.88 -17.94
CA LEU A 378 -8.23 14.78 -17.51
C LEU A 378 -7.90 13.30 -17.28
N LEU A 379 -6.96 12.77 -18.07
CA LEU A 379 -6.44 11.44 -17.82
C LEU A 379 -5.54 11.48 -16.57
N LEU A 380 -6.00 10.86 -15.49
CA LEU A 380 -5.20 10.72 -14.28
C LEU A 380 -4.14 9.64 -14.50
N GLN A 381 -2.92 10.08 -14.85
CA GLN A 381 -1.74 9.22 -14.85
C GLN A 381 -0.89 9.47 -13.61
N SER A 382 -0.59 8.41 -12.86
CA SER A 382 0.28 8.51 -11.69
C SER A 382 1.69 8.88 -12.17
N LYS A 383 2.27 9.95 -11.58
CA LYS A 383 3.69 10.27 -11.78
C LYS A 383 4.58 9.09 -11.36
N ASN A 384 4.14 8.34 -10.36
CA ASN A 384 4.74 7.08 -9.95
C ASN A 384 4.01 5.92 -10.66
N LYS A 385 4.49 5.54 -11.85
CA LYS A 385 3.87 4.56 -12.77
C LYS A 385 3.58 3.19 -12.15
N ASN A 386 4.06 2.93 -10.93
CA ASN A 386 4.01 1.63 -10.28
C ASN A 386 2.84 1.49 -9.29
N ILE A 387 2.19 2.57 -8.85
CA ILE A 387 1.11 2.50 -7.85
C ILE A 387 -0.14 3.21 -8.38
N PRO A 388 -1.29 2.52 -8.53
CA PRO A 388 -2.55 3.15 -8.89
C PRO A 388 -2.99 4.20 -7.87
N PHE A 389 -3.62 5.29 -8.33
CA PHE A 389 -4.03 6.42 -7.49
C PHE A 389 -4.92 6.06 -6.30
N GLN A 390 -5.72 4.99 -6.40
CA GLN A 390 -6.55 4.53 -5.28
C GLN A 390 -5.75 4.12 -4.04
N TYR A 391 -4.46 3.80 -4.20
CA TYR A 391 -3.54 3.49 -3.11
C TYR A 391 -2.69 4.70 -2.70
N HIS A 392 -2.97 5.89 -3.23
CA HIS A 392 -2.28 7.12 -2.84
C HIS A 392 -3.07 7.76 -1.71
N GLY A 393 -2.48 7.76 -0.52
CA GLY A 393 -3.12 8.33 0.64
C GLY A 393 -2.39 8.01 1.94
N SER A 394 -2.92 8.61 2.98
CA SER A 394 -2.44 8.45 4.34
C SER A 394 -3.40 7.50 5.09
N ILE A 395 -2.98 6.24 5.20
CA ILE A 395 -3.72 5.17 5.89
C ILE A 395 -2.79 4.51 6.92
N THR A 396 -3.37 4.00 8.00
CA THR A 396 -2.59 3.28 9.01
C THR A 396 -2.07 1.99 8.41
N THR A 397 -0.75 1.83 8.33
CA THR A 397 -0.12 0.62 7.79
C THR A 397 0.96 0.13 8.74
N HIS A 398 1.08 -1.19 8.84
CA HIS A 398 2.16 -1.84 9.57
C HIS A 398 2.99 -2.67 8.59
N GLY A 399 4.30 -2.53 8.70
CA GLY A 399 5.26 -3.21 7.83
C GLY A 399 6.51 -3.63 8.59
N PRO A 400 7.25 -4.63 8.08
CA PRO A 400 8.50 -5.05 8.70
C PRO A 400 9.58 -3.97 8.64
N PHE A 401 9.62 -3.12 7.60
CA PHE A 401 10.61 -2.03 7.55
C PHE A 401 10.12 -0.73 8.19
N PHE A 402 8.89 -0.31 7.90
CA PHE A 402 8.31 0.88 8.54
C PHE A 402 6.80 0.75 8.71
N SER A 403 6.25 1.52 9.64
CA SER A 403 4.82 1.66 9.86
C SER A 403 4.42 3.13 9.77
N VAL A 404 3.19 3.38 9.33
CA VAL A 404 2.59 4.71 9.28
C VAL A 404 1.42 4.69 10.27
N LEU A 405 1.54 5.50 11.32
CA LEU A 405 0.58 5.57 12.42
C LEU A 405 -0.12 6.93 12.44
N HIS A 406 -1.31 6.97 13.05
CA HIS A 406 -2.09 8.19 13.17
C HIS A 406 -2.39 8.51 14.63
N TYR A 407 -2.23 9.78 14.98
CA TYR A 407 -2.45 10.30 16.32
C TYR A 407 -3.35 11.52 16.27
N LEU A 408 -4.32 11.57 17.17
CA LEU A 408 -5.03 12.78 17.53
C LEU A 408 -4.33 13.43 18.73
N THR A 409 -3.76 14.62 18.53
CA THR A 409 -3.22 15.45 19.61
C THR A 409 -4.22 16.54 19.96
N MET A 410 -4.64 16.60 21.23
CA MET A 410 -5.50 17.64 21.79
C MET A 410 -4.66 18.55 22.68
N LYS A 411 -4.51 19.81 22.31
CA LYS A 411 -3.76 20.84 23.04
C LYS A 411 -4.72 21.78 23.75
N PHE A 412 -4.55 21.93 25.06
CA PHE A 412 -5.41 22.75 25.92
C PHE A 412 -4.68 24.04 26.27
N LYS A 413 -5.21 25.18 25.80
CA LYS A 413 -4.66 26.50 26.11
C LYS A 413 -5.38 27.12 27.30
N ILE A 414 -4.67 27.39 28.38
CA ILE A 414 -5.25 27.88 29.64
C ILE A 414 -4.71 29.28 29.96
N SER A 415 -5.60 30.23 30.24
CA SER A 415 -5.16 31.59 30.62
C SER A 415 -4.61 31.61 32.04
N ASN A 416 -3.42 32.16 32.25
CA ASN A 416 -2.76 32.21 33.56
C ASN A 416 -2.53 30.82 34.18
N GLY A 417 -2.50 29.77 33.36
CA GLY A 417 -2.22 28.39 33.76
C GLY A 417 -1.19 27.74 32.84
N LYS A 418 -0.80 26.50 33.15
CA LYS A 418 0.11 25.71 32.31
C LYS A 418 -0.69 25.02 31.22
N ASP A 419 -0.33 25.27 29.96
CA ASP A 419 -0.86 24.53 28.83
C ASP A 419 -0.38 23.09 28.87
N PHE A 420 -1.16 22.17 28.30
CA PHE A 420 -0.75 20.78 28.15
C PHE A 420 -1.41 20.14 26.94
N GLU A 421 -0.91 18.97 26.57
CA GLU A 421 -1.43 18.21 25.45
C GLU A 421 -1.67 16.74 25.81
N ILE A 422 -2.60 16.13 25.09
CA ILE A 422 -2.93 14.71 25.17
C ILE A 422 -2.84 14.14 23.76
N SER A 423 -2.14 13.03 23.58
CA SER A 423 -2.09 12.30 22.31
C SER A 423 -2.79 10.95 22.42
N GLN A 424 -3.63 10.64 21.45
CA GLN A 424 -4.39 9.40 21.38
C GLN A 424 -4.27 8.79 19.98
N ASN A 425 -3.88 7.52 19.91
CA ASN A 425 -3.80 6.79 18.64
C ASN A 425 -5.20 6.66 18.04
N ILE A 426 -5.28 6.85 16.72
CA ILE A 426 -6.46 6.54 15.93
C ILE A 426 -6.04 5.67 14.73
N THR A 427 -6.99 4.93 14.17
CA THR A 427 -6.77 4.10 12.99
C THR A 427 -7.43 4.75 11.79
N VAL A 428 -6.66 5.00 10.73
CA VAL A 428 -7.21 5.44 9.44
C VAL A 428 -7.25 4.23 8.51
N SER A 429 -8.46 3.71 8.31
CA SER A 429 -8.74 2.60 7.40
C SER A 429 -8.90 3.08 5.97
N LYS A 430 -8.49 2.25 5.01
CA LYS A 430 -8.81 2.45 3.60
C LYS A 430 -10.25 2.09 3.24
N TRP A 431 -10.91 1.27 4.05
CA TRP A 431 -12.21 0.70 3.74
C TRP A 431 -13.33 1.66 4.10
N PRO A 432 -14.15 2.11 3.14
CA PRO A 432 -15.30 2.96 3.43
C PRO A 432 -16.27 2.28 4.39
N LYS A 433 -16.88 3.05 5.29
CA LYS A 433 -17.84 2.53 6.28
C LYS A 433 -19.04 1.86 5.60
N SER A 434 -19.48 2.40 4.45
CA SER A 434 -20.54 1.83 3.62
C SER A 434 -20.20 0.43 3.06
N TYR A 435 -18.91 0.10 2.93
CA TYR A 435 -18.46 -1.17 2.35
C TYR A 435 -18.18 -2.25 3.39
N VAL A 436 -18.13 -1.92 4.69
CA VAL A 436 -17.78 -2.87 5.76
C VAL A 436 -18.63 -4.14 5.71
N LYS A 437 -19.95 -4.02 5.53
CA LYS A 437 -20.85 -5.18 5.45
C LYS A 437 -20.52 -6.10 4.27
N TYR A 438 -20.24 -5.52 3.10
CA TYR A 438 -19.87 -6.28 1.91
C TYR A 438 -18.50 -6.95 2.09
N ILE A 439 -17.56 -6.26 2.74
CA ILE A 439 -16.24 -6.81 3.06
C ILE A 439 -16.35 -7.96 4.06
N GLU A 440 -17.19 -7.85 5.09
CA GLU A 440 -17.44 -8.95 6.04
C GLU A 440 -18.05 -10.18 5.34
N GLN A 441 -18.96 -9.98 4.39
CA GLN A 441 -19.51 -11.05 3.56
C GLN A 441 -18.42 -11.69 2.68
N LEU A 442 -17.57 -10.87 2.05
CA LEU A 442 -16.45 -11.35 1.25
C LEU A 442 -15.46 -12.18 2.11
N ILE A 443 -15.14 -11.72 3.32
CA ILE A 443 -14.29 -12.47 4.26
C ILE A 443 -14.92 -13.83 4.60
N ALA A 444 -16.23 -13.88 4.83
CA ALA A 444 -16.93 -15.14 5.10
C ALA A 444 -16.89 -16.10 3.89
N GLN A 445 -17.08 -15.59 2.67
CA GLN A 445 -16.98 -16.37 1.44
C GLN A 445 -15.55 -16.89 1.21
N GLU A 446 -14.53 -16.06 1.46
CA GLU A 446 -13.14 -16.47 1.31
C GLU A 446 -12.70 -17.48 2.39
N ARG A 447 -13.29 -17.47 3.59
CA ARG A 447 -13.10 -18.56 4.57
C ARG A 447 -13.66 -19.89 4.08
N GLN A 448 -14.84 -19.91 3.46
CA GLN A 448 -15.40 -21.12 2.87
C GLN A 448 -14.53 -21.60 1.69
N THR A 449 -14.10 -20.67 0.84
CA THR A 449 -13.18 -20.96 -0.27
C THR A 449 -11.86 -21.55 0.24
N ALA A 450 -11.33 -21.03 1.35
CA ALA A 450 -10.13 -21.55 1.98
C ALA A 450 -10.31 -23.00 2.45
N GLN A 451 -11.48 -23.39 2.95
CA GLN A 451 -11.77 -24.79 3.30
C GLN A 451 -11.73 -25.70 2.07
N TYR A 452 -12.36 -25.30 0.97
CA TYR A 452 -12.28 -26.07 -0.28
C TYR A 452 -10.86 -26.15 -0.82
N ALA A 453 -10.10 -25.05 -0.72
CA ALA A 453 -8.70 -25.03 -1.14
C ALA A 453 -7.85 -26.00 -0.30
N ARG A 454 -8.04 -26.05 1.03
CA ARG A 454 -7.36 -27.03 1.91
C ARG A 454 -7.63 -28.46 1.42
N ASN A 455 -8.90 -28.83 1.30
CA ASN A 455 -9.30 -30.16 0.84
C ASN A 455 -8.73 -30.49 -0.55
N PHE A 456 -8.69 -29.50 -1.46
CA PHE A 456 -8.11 -29.67 -2.78
C PHE A 456 -6.61 -29.99 -2.69
N TYR A 457 -5.84 -29.17 -1.96
CA TYR A 457 -4.39 -29.34 -1.86
C TYR A 457 -3.98 -30.56 -1.03
N ASP A 458 -4.81 -31.00 -0.09
CA ASP A 458 -4.60 -32.25 0.65
C ASP A 458 -4.49 -33.46 -0.29
N ASN A 459 -5.21 -33.46 -1.42
CA ASN A 459 -5.11 -34.49 -2.45
C ASN A 459 -3.78 -34.43 -3.26
N TYR A 460 -3.02 -33.34 -3.14
CA TYR A 460 -1.74 -33.12 -3.84
C TYR A 460 -0.55 -33.08 -2.89
N GLY A 461 -0.68 -33.64 -1.68
CA GLY A 461 0.40 -33.68 -0.67
C GLY A 461 0.25 -32.66 0.46
N GLY A 462 -0.84 -31.88 0.48
CA GLY A 462 -1.17 -30.95 1.54
C GLY A 462 -0.41 -29.63 1.49
N ILE A 463 -0.90 -28.66 2.27
CA ILE A 463 -0.24 -27.37 2.46
C ILE A 463 0.78 -27.50 3.58
N VAL A 464 2.05 -27.18 3.31
CA VAL A 464 3.14 -27.33 4.29
C VAL A 464 3.47 -25.98 4.91
N ALA A 465 3.61 -25.92 6.22
CA ALA A 465 4.09 -24.72 6.92
C ALA A 465 5.62 -24.74 6.98
N LYS A 466 6.30 -23.82 6.29
CA LYS A 466 7.75 -23.66 6.32
C LYS A 466 8.13 -22.45 7.17
N LYS A 467 9.05 -22.64 8.12
CA LYS A 467 9.64 -21.54 8.87
C LYS A 467 10.68 -20.84 7.98
N ILE A 468 10.53 -19.53 7.78
CA ILE A 468 11.56 -18.70 7.17
C ILE A 468 12.68 -18.53 8.20
N GLU A 469 13.81 -19.17 7.96
CA GLU A 469 15.05 -18.77 8.61
C GLU A 469 15.65 -17.63 7.79
N HIS A 470 15.92 -16.49 8.44
CA HIS A 470 16.67 -15.39 7.80
C HIS A 470 18.12 -15.82 7.60
N THR A 471 18.39 -16.68 6.62
CA THR A 471 19.76 -17.07 6.27
C THR A 471 20.42 -15.92 5.51
N THR A 472 21.23 -15.13 6.22
CA THR A 472 22.20 -14.22 5.59
C THR A 472 23.35 -14.98 4.90
N THR A 473 23.43 -16.30 5.08
CA THR A 473 24.38 -17.19 4.43
C THR A 473 23.67 -18.51 4.16
N GLY A 474 23.49 -18.84 2.89
CA GLY A 474 22.82 -20.08 2.51
C GLY A 474 23.56 -21.29 3.07
N LYS A 475 22.89 -22.04 3.95
CA LYS A 475 22.94 -23.49 4.08
C LYS A 475 21.89 -23.96 5.09
N ASP A 476 21.30 -25.09 4.72
CA ASP A 476 20.46 -26.02 5.48
C ASP A 476 18.96 -25.71 5.65
N ASN A 477 18.15 -26.39 4.83
CA ASN A 477 16.71 -26.56 5.02
C ASN A 477 16.50 -27.79 5.92
N SER A 478 15.99 -27.61 7.15
CA SER A 478 15.35 -28.70 7.88
C SER A 478 13.84 -28.59 7.71
N GLU A 479 13.25 -29.53 6.98
CA GLU A 479 11.79 -29.66 6.85
C GLU A 479 11.25 -30.29 8.14
N ARG A 480 10.31 -29.61 8.79
CA ARG A 480 9.46 -30.22 9.83
C ARG A 480 8.03 -30.22 9.31
N VAL A 481 7.46 -31.42 9.19
CA VAL A 481 6.02 -31.63 8.93
C VAL A 481 5.28 -31.38 10.25
N TYR A 482 4.43 -30.35 10.30
CA TYR A 482 3.63 -30.02 11.48
C TYR A 482 2.26 -30.70 11.41
N SER A 483 1.93 -31.53 12.41
CA SER A 483 0.56 -31.96 12.71
C SER A 483 -0.15 -30.93 13.59
N HIS A 484 -1.39 -30.60 13.24
CA HIS A 484 -2.19 -29.50 13.82
C HIS A 484 -2.82 -29.81 15.19
N SER A 485 -2.18 -29.41 16.30
CA SER A 485 -2.89 -29.34 17.59
C SER A 485 -2.49 -28.20 18.54
N ASP A 486 -1.63 -27.24 18.13
CA ASP A 486 -1.23 -26.14 19.03
C ASP A 486 -1.68 -24.76 18.52
N PRO A 487 -2.65 -24.09 19.18
CA PRO A 487 -3.19 -22.81 18.73
C PRO A 487 -2.42 -21.59 19.26
N GLN A 488 -1.19 -21.72 19.77
CA GLN A 488 -0.48 -20.62 20.45
C GLN A 488 1.01 -20.42 20.08
N LEU A 489 1.36 -20.42 18.79
CA LEU A 489 2.63 -19.82 18.35
C LEU A 489 2.39 -18.55 17.53
N THR A 490 3.00 -17.45 17.94
CA THR A 490 2.95 -16.15 17.24
C THR A 490 3.70 -16.24 15.90
N ASN A 491 2.93 -16.14 14.81
CA ASN A 491 3.17 -16.60 13.44
C ASN A 491 4.00 -15.69 12.50
N SER A 492 4.95 -14.87 12.97
CA SER A 492 5.56 -13.88 12.05
C SER A 492 6.50 -14.46 10.99
N ASN A 493 6.97 -15.71 11.16
CA ASN A 493 8.03 -16.31 10.32
C ASN A 493 7.61 -17.62 9.65
N ILE A 494 6.32 -17.93 9.57
CA ILE A 494 5.85 -19.14 8.90
C ILE A 494 5.23 -18.74 7.56
N ILE A 495 5.72 -19.34 6.47
CA ILE A 495 5.12 -19.25 5.13
C ILE A 495 4.50 -20.59 4.79
N LEU A 496 3.27 -20.56 4.29
CA LEU A 496 2.64 -21.74 3.72
C LEU A 496 3.24 -22.03 2.34
N GLU A 497 3.56 -23.29 2.08
CA GLU A 497 4.01 -23.78 0.79
C GLU A 497 2.94 -24.69 0.22
N TYR A 498 2.50 -24.37 -1.00
CA TYR A 498 1.50 -25.13 -1.73
C TYR A 498 2.18 -26.16 -2.62
N PRO A 499 1.58 -27.35 -2.78
CA PRO A 499 2.14 -28.37 -3.65
C PRO A 499 2.14 -27.89 -5.10
N ILE A 500 3.10 -28.41 -5.88
CA ILE A 500 3.28 -28.02 -7.27
C ILE A 500 2.21 -28.70 -8.12
N LEU A 501 1.36 -27.89 -8.76
CA LEU A 501 0.40 -28.42 -9.72
C LEU A 501 1.10 -28.75 -11.06
N PRO A 502 0.68 -29.82 -11.77
CA PRO A 502 1.31 -30.22 -13.02
C PRO A 502 1.29 -29.12 -14.09
N PRO A 503 2.42 -28.83 -14.75
CA PRO A 503 2.45 -27.87 -15.85
C PRO A 503 1.85 -28.44 -17.13
N SER A 504 1.33 -27.58 -17.99
CA SER A 504 0.95 -27.93 -19.37
C SER A 504 2.09 -27.58 -20.32
N ILE A 505 2.66 -28.59 -20.97
CA ILE A 505 3.75 -28.43 -21.94
C ILE A 505 3.19 -28.53 -23.35
N TYR A 506 3.55 -27.58 -24.20
CA TYR A 506 3.09 -27.51 -25.59
C TYR A 506 4.27 -27.79 -26.52
N TYR A 507 4.22 -28.92 -27.21
CA TYR A 507 5.28 -29.32 -28.13
C TYR A 507 5.10 -28.66 -29.50
N HIS A 508 6.17 -28.60 -30.28
CA HIS A 508 6.14 -28.16 -31.66
C HIS A 508 5.59 -29.29 -32.55
N ASP A 509 4.30 -29.56 -32.47
CA ASP A 509 3.57 -30.49 -33.32
C ASP A 509 2.38 -29.80 -34.01
N GLU A 510 1.84 -30.46 -35.04
CA GLU A 510 0.79 -29.89 -35.89
C GLU A 510 -0.50 -29.64 -35.11
N GLU A 511 -0.85 -30.53 -34.17
CA GLU A 511 -2.03 -30.41 -33.31
C GLU A 511 -1.94 -29.15 -32.44
N THR A 512 -0.79 -28.92 -31.81
CA THR A 512 -0.55 -27.76 -30.96
C THR A 512 -0.55 -26.47 -31.77
N LEU A 513 0.08 -26.46 -32.96
CA LEU A 513 0.06 -25.29 -33.84
C LEU A 513 -1.37 -24.95 -34.31
N LYS A 514 -2.16 -25.97 -34.66
CA LYS A 514 -3.59 -25.81 -34.97
C LYS A 514 -4.37 -25.26 -33.78
N LYS A 515 -4.17 -25.81 -32.57
CA LYS A 515 -4.83 -25.35 -31.33
C LYS A 515 -4.58 -23.87 -31.02
N PHE A 516 -3.37 -23.37 -31.32
CA PHE A 516 -3.03 -21.96 -31.14
C PHE A 516 -3.33 -21.08 -32.37
N ASN A 517 -3.99 -21.62 -33.40
CA ASN A 517 -4.21 -20.94 -34.68
C ASN A 517 -2.92 -20.35 -35.29
N ILE A 518 -1.78 -21.03 -35.08
CA ILE A 518 -0.50 -20.66 -35.67
C ILE A 518 -0.47 -21.26 -37.08
N LEU A 519 -0.97 -20.49 -38.04
CA LEU A 519 -0.95 -20.87 -39.45
C LEU A 519 0.43 -20.57 -40.04
N ASN A 520 1.16 -21.62 -40.41
CA ASN A 520 2.37 -21.51 -41.22
C ASN A 520 1.97 -21.32 -42.68
N ALA A 521 1.84 -20.07 -43.14
CA ALA A 521 1.72 -19.80 -44.57
C ALA A 521 3.03 -20.20 -45.27
N ARG A 522 3.05 -21.33 -45.98
CA ARG A 522 4.21 -21.80 -46.77
C ARG A 522 4.47 -20.96 -48.04
N SER A 523 3.63 -19.96 -48.34
CA SER A 523 3.72 -19.18 -49.58
C SER A 523 4.44 -17.83 -49.45
N ASP A 524 4.55 -17.23 -48.26
CA ASP A 524 5.14 -15.89 -48.12
C ASP A 524 6.24 -15.84 -47.07
N LYS A 525 7.37 -15.22 -47.43
CA LYS A 525 8.65 -15.14 -46.68
C LYS A 525 8.57 -14.49 -45.28
N LYS A 526 7.39 -14.25 -44.69
CA LYS A 526 7.22 -13.68 -43.35
C LYS A 526 6.09 -14.37 -42.59
N ILE A 527 6.48 -15.18 -41.60
CA ILE A 527 5.59 -15.68 -40.54
C ILE A 527 5.04 -14.46 -39.79
N ARG A 528 3.73 -14.24 -39.82
CA ARG A 528 3.06 -13.20 -39.01
C ARG A 528 2.09 -13.88 -38.05
N ARG A 529 2.32 -13.68 -36.76
CA ARG A 529 1.33 -13.98 -35.72
C ARG A 529 0.20 -12.97 -35.84
N ILE A 530 -1.04 -13.43 -35.99
CA ILE A 530 -2.22 -12.60 -35.74
C ILE A 530 -2.41 -12.58 -34.22
N PRO A 531 -2.33 -11.42 -33.55
CA PRO A 531 -2.60 -11.37 -32.12
C PRO A 531 -4.08 -11.70 -31.87
N ILE A 532 -4.33 -12.73 -31.06
CA ILE A 532 -5.62 -12.88 -30.40
C ILE A 532 -5.62 -11.83 -29.30
N ILE A 533 -6.41 -10.79 -29.49
CA ILE A 533 -6.82 -9.89 -28.42
C ILE A 533 -7.93 -10.67 -27.68
N GLU A 534 -7.63 -11.19 -26.48
CA GLU A 534 -8.68 -11.48 -25.48
C GLU A 534 -9.01 -10.20 -24.72
#